data_AF-A0A355UKJ9-F1
#
_entry.id   AF-A0A355UKJ9-F1
#
_cell.length_a   1.000
_cell.length_b   1.000
_cell.length_c   1.000
_cell.angle_alpha   90.00
_cell.angle_beta   90.00
_cell.angle_gamma   90.00
#
_symmetry.space_group_name_H-M   'P 1'
#
loop_
_entity.id
_entity.type
_entity.pdbx_description
1 polymer ?
#
loop_
_entity_poly.entity_id
_entity_poly.type
_entity_poly.pdbx_seq_one_letter_code
_entity_poly.pdbx_strand_id
1 'polypeptide(L)'
;VICKYRDKEGDKLKKDSQGFMPTPRILKNGERKFYHSNKLILTKKILNLDDDKAIEFLDQYWDYLISNENKYKLVTKDGKGYFIPAIFFKTYLGKNAKLWKCNKCGKVTQFNIRNNCIQIGCDGNLDRLNSEEFCLNNYYAMLYNSKKISPLFIKEHTAQLAKKDALDYQQQFIRKDINALSCSTTFEMGVDVG
;
A
#
# COMPACT_ATOMS: atom_id res chain seq x y z
N VAL A 1 -11.67 10.05 -2.66
CA VAL A 1 -12.26 10.95 -3.68
C VAL A 1 -11.13 11.76 -4.31
N ILE A 2 -11.08 11.83 -5.63
CA ILE A 2 -10.07 12.54 -6.43
C ILE A 2 -10.75 13.75 -7.07
N CYS A 3 -10.13 14.92 -7.02
CA CYS A 3 -10.63 16.13 -7.69
C CYS A 3 -9.62 16.58 -8.75
N LYS A 4 -10.04 17.31 -9.80
CA LYS A 4 -9.09 17.84 -10.80
C LYS A 4 -8.05 18.74 -10.12
N TYR A 5 -8.51 19.68 -9.30
CA TYR A 5 -7.68 20.52 -8.45
C TYR A 5 -8.07 20.33 -6.98
N ARG A 6 -7.14 20.62 -6.06
CA ARG A 6 -7.43 20.57 -4.62
C ARG A 6 -8.40 21.68 -4.25
N ASP A 7 -9.49 21.32 -3.59
CA ASP A 7 -10.53 22.29 -3.20
C ASP A 7 -9.97 23.22 -2.11
N LYS A 8 -10.07 24.54 -2.33
CA LYS A 8 -9.61 25.57 -1.38
C LYS A 8 -10.77 26.16 -0.58
N GLU A 9 -12.00 25.98 -1.07
CA GLU A 9 -13.20 26.55 -0.46
C GLU A 9 -13.89 25.51 0.42
N GLY A 10 -13.66 25.61 1.73
CA GLY A 10 -14.59 25.35 2.85
C GLY A 10 -15.43 24.07 2.97
N ASP A 11 -15.52 23.21 1.96
CA ASP A 11 -16.44 22.07 1.95
C ASP A 11 -15.84 20.93 2.79
N LYS A 12 -16.44 20.69 3.96
CA LYS A 12 -15.90 19.77 5.00
C LYS A 12 -15.67 18.34 4.48
N LEU A 13 -16.42 17.90 3.46
CA LEU A 13 -16.26 16.59 2.81
C LEU A 13 -15.00 16.48 1.93
N LYS A 14 -14.32 17.60 1.62
CA LYS A 14 -13.27 17.69 0.60
C LYS A 14 -11.92 18.17 1.11
N LYS A 15 -11.80 18.48 2.41
CA LYS A 15 -10.55 18.93 3.05
C LYS A 15 -9.40 17.93 2.88
N ASP A 16 -9.74 16.64 2.79
CA ASP A 16 -8.80 15.52 2.58
C ASP A 16 -8.76 15.00 1.13
N SER A 17 -9.41 15.69 0.20
CA SER A 17 -9.40 15.29 -1.22
C SER A 17 -8.01 15.51 -1.84
N GLN A 18 -7.55 14.52 -2.63
CA GLN A 18 -6.30 14.64 -3.38
C GLN A 18 -6.58 15.30 -4.73
N GLY A 19 -5.91 16.42 -5.00
CA GLY A 19 -5.86 17.04 -6.31
C GLY A 19 -5.08 16.18 -7.31
N PHE A 20 -5.66 15.96 -8.48
CA PHE A 20 -4.98 15.26 -9.57
C PHE A 20 -3.89 16.13 -10.19
N MET A 21 -4.26 17.37 -10.55
CA MET A 21 -3.36 18.34 -11.16
C MET A 21 -2.40 18.96 -10.13
N PRO A 22 -1.11 19.15 -10.49
CA PRO A 22 -0.18 19.90 -9.66
C PRO A 22 -0.66 21.34 -9.43
N THR A 23 -0.53 21.83 -8.20
CA THR A 23 -0.93 23.20 -7.85
C THR A 23 0.06 24.20 -8.45
N PRO A 24 -0.39 25.20 -9.24
CA PRO A 24 0.48 26.24 -9.76
C PRO A 24 0.89 27.23 -8.66
N ARG A 25 2.09 27.79 -8.80
CA ARG A 25 2.70 28.83 -7.97
C ARG A 25 3.29 29.89 -8.90
N ILE A 26 2.75 31.10 -8.84
CA ILE A 26 3.31 32.25 -9.56
C ILE A 26 4.37 32.87 -8.65
N LEU A 27 5.59 32.99 -9.17
CA LEU A 27 6.69 33.67 -8.48
C LEU A 27 6.54 35.19 -8.61
N LYS A 28 7.26 35.96 -7.76
CA LYS A 28 7.21 37.43 -7.78
C LYS A 28 7.64 38.04 -9.13
N ASN A 29 8.44 37.30 -9.90
CA ASN A 29 8.90 37.65 -11.25
C ASN A 29 7.89 37.30 -12.36
N GLY A 30 6.70 36.77 -12.03
CA GLY A 30 5.69 36.34 -13.00
C GLY A 30 5.89 34.94 -13.56
N GLU A 31 7.00 34.26 -13.23
CA GLU A 31 7.29 32.90 -13.69
C GLU A 31 6.32 31.90 -13.04
N ARG A 32 5.69 31.07 -13.86
CA ARG A 32 4.77 30.02 -13.41
C ARG A 32 5.57 28.76 -13.07
N LYS A 33 5.59 28.38 -11.80
CA LYS A 33 6.11 27.09 -11.34
C LYS A 33 4.99 26.25 -10.74
N PHE A 34 5.29 25.01 -10.40
CA PHE A 34 4.34 24.11 -9.75
C PHE A 34 4.90 23.64 -8.41
N TYR A 35 4.02 23.39 -7.45
CA TYR A 35 4.40 22.72 -6.21
C TYR A 35 4.85 21.28 -6.50
N HIS A 36 5.71 20.76 -5.63
CA HIS A 36 6.20 19.39 -5.71
C HIS A 36 5.03 18.39 -5.78
N SER A 37 5.02 17.55 -6.82
CA SER A 37 4.03 16.50 -7.02
C SER A 37 4.71 15.26 -7.58
N ASN A 38 4.54 14.12 -6.91
CA ASN A 38 5.07 12.84 -7.37
C ASN A 38 4.57 12.50 -8.78
N LYS A 39 3.33 12.87 -9.12
CA LYS A 39 2.78 12.66 -10.48
C LYS A 39 3.57 13.44 -11.52
N LEU A 40 3.80 14.74 -11.29
CA LEU A 40 4.57 15.59 -12.21
C LEU A 40 5.98 15.05 -12.40
N ILE A 41 6.67 14.71 -11.31
CA ILE A 41 8.04 14.20 -11.34
C ILE A 41 8.12 12.89 -12.13
N LEU A 42 7.20 11.95 -11.87
CA LEU A 42 7.18 10.68 -12.57
C LEU A 42 6.83 10.85 -14.06
N THR A 43 5.85 11.69 -14.39
CA THR A 43 5.48 11.97 -15.80
C THR A 43 6.67 12.55 -16.56
N LYS A 44 7.32 13.58 -16.02
CA LYS A 44 8.52 14.19 -16.62
C LYS A 44 9.62 13.16 -16.85
N LYS A 45 9.90 12.36 -15.83
CA LYS A 45 10.96 11.35 -15.88
C LYS A 45 10.66 10.26 -16.91
N ILE A 46 9.47 9.67 -16.87
CA ILE A 46 9.12 8.49 -17.68
C ILE A 46 8.87 8.86 -19.14
N LEU A 47 8.28 10.03 -19.39
CA LEU A 47 7.98 10.51 -20.74
C LEU A 47 9.08 11.41 -21.31
N ASN A 48 10.10 11.76 -20.53
CA ASN A 48 11.18 12.68 -20.89
C ASN A 48 10.63 14.05 -21.35
N LEU A 49 9.80 14.66 -20.51
CA LEU A 49 9.12 15.94 -20.78
C LEU A 49 9.62 17.05 -19.85
N ASP A 50 9.54 18.29 -20.34
CA ASP A 50 9.63 19.50 -19.52
C ASP A 50 8.39 19.68 -18.63
N ASP A 51 8.41 20.70 -17.75
CA ASP A 51 7.30 20.94 -16.81
C ASP A 51 5.99 21.25 -17.53
N ASP A 52 6.00 22.12 -18.54
CA ASP A 52 4.79 22.59 -19.21
C ASP A 52 4.13 21.48 -20.01
N LYS A 53 4.90 20.71 -20.79
CA LYS A 53 4.39 19.54 -21.54
C LYS A 53 3.92 18.43 -20.62
N ALA A 54 4.57 18.22 -19.48
CA ALA A 54 4.11 17.22 -18.51
C ALA A 54 2.78 17.63 -17.87
N ILE A 55 2.56 18.93 -17.64
CA ILE A 55 1.29 19.47 -17.15
C ILE A 55 0.20 19.35 -18.21
N GLU A 56 0.49 19.72 -19.45
CA GLU A 56 -0.43 19.56 -20.58
C GLU A 56 -0.86 18.10 -20.73
N PHE A 57 0.10 17.17 -20.71
CA PHE A 57 -0.18 15.74 -20.75
C PHE A 57 -1.08 15.30 -19.59
N LEU A 58 -0.81 15.75 -18.36
CA LEU A 58 -1.64 15.42 -17.21
C LEU A 58 -3.06 15.97 -17.36
N ASP A 59 -3.23 17.17 -17.90
CA ASP A 59 -4.54 17.78 -18.12
C ASP A 59 -5.36 16.99 -19.15
N GLN A 60 -4.74 16.66 -20.30
CA GLN A 60 -5.36 15.80 -21.32
C GLN A 60 -5.68 14.41 -20.77
N TYR A 61 -4.78 13.84 -19.97
CA TYR A 61 -5.01 12.54 -19.35
C TYR A 61 -6.14 12.57 -18.34
N TRP A 62 -6.32 13.68 -17.60
CA TRP A 62 -7.49 13.86 -16.74
C TRP A 62 -8.79 13.87 -17.54
N ASP A 63 -8.83 14.61 -18.65
CA ASP A 63 -10.01 14.67 -19.50
C ASP A 63 -10.34 13.29 -20.10
N TYR A 64 -9.31 12.51 -20.47
CA TYR A 64 -9.47 11.10 -20.83
C TYR A 64 -9.98 10.23 -19.67
N LEU A 65 -9.51 10.44 -18.44
CA LEU A 65 -9.98 9.70 -17.26
C LEU A 65 -11.47 9.88 -16.97
N ILE A 66 -12.06 11.01 -17.36
CA ILE A 66 -13.50 11.29 -17.20
C ILE A 66 -14.32 11.10 -18.49
N SER A 67 -13.67 10.88 -19.63
CA SER A 67 -14.31 10.68 -20.93
C SER A 67 -15.06 9.35 -21.01
N ASN A 68 -16.19 9.33 -21.73
CA ASN A 68 -16.96 8.11 -22.01
C ASN A 68 -16.21 7.10 -22.89
N GLU A 69 -15.16 7.54 -23.59
CA GLU A 69 -14.32 6.68 -24.41
C GLU A 69 -13.42 5.76 -23.56
N ASN A 70 -13.14 6.16 -22.32
CA ASN A 70 -12.30 5.39 -21.42
C ASN A 70 -13.10 4.27 -20.75
N LYS A 71 -12.73 3.02 -21.04
CA LYS A 71 -13.28 1.82 -20.41
C LYS A 71 -13.21 1.84 -18.87
N TYR A 72 -12.20 2.51 -18.32
CA TYR A 72 -11.95 2.64 -16.88
C TYR A 72 -12.29 4.03 -16.35
N LYS A 73 -13.29 4.68 -16.97
CA LYS A 73 -13.75 6.03 -16.63
C LYS A 73 -13.99 6.20 -15.13
N LEU A 74 -13.56 7.34 -14.62
CA LEU A 74 -13.87 7.81 -13.27
C LEU A 74 -15.35 8.17 -13.17
N VAL A 75 -15.97 7.77 -12.06
CA VAL A 75 -17.37 8.07 -11.76
C VAL A 75 -17.44 9.19 -10.74
N THR A 76 -18.46 10.04 -10.86
CA THR A 76 -18.75 11.13 -9.94
C THR A 76 -20.23 11.12 -9.56
N LYS A 77 -20.55 11.59 -8.35
CA LYS A 77 -21.93 11.77 -7.88
C LYS A 77 -22.37 13.25 -7.90
N ASP A 78 -21.42 14.15 -7.67
CA ASP A 78 -21.63 15.58 -7.45
C ASP A 78 -20.94 16.46 -8.52
N GLY A 79 -20.30 15.84 -9.52
CA GLY A 79 -19.53 16.51 -10.57
C GLY A 79 -18.17 17.06 -10.11
N LYS A 80 -17.91 17.09 -8.80
CA LYS A 80 -16.70 17.67 -8.20
C LYS A 80 -15.73 16.59 -7.73
N GLY A 81 -16.25 15.52 -7.13
CA GLY A 81 -15.46 14.40 -6.62
C GLY A 81 -15.56 13.16 -7.50
N TYR A 82 -14.42 12.58 -7.84
CA TYR A 82 -14.30 11.41 -8.70
C TYR A 82 -13.76 10.20 -7.93
N PHE A 83 -14.17 9.00 -8.33
CA PHE A 83 -13.65 7.74 -7.81
C PHE A 83 -13.57 6.69 -8.91
N ILE A 84 -12.67 5.72 -8.74
CA ILE A 84 -12.56 4.55 -9.61
C ILE A 84 -13.53 3.49 -9.07
N PRO A 85 -14.48 2.99 -9.88
CA PRO A 85 -15.31 1.85 -9.50
C PRO A 85 -14.50 0.62 -9.11
N ALA A 86 -14.89 -0.03 -8.01
CA ALA A 86 -14.21 -1.22 -7.50
C ALA A 86 -14.12 -2.37 -8.54
N ILE A 87 -15.10 -2.48 -9.43
CA ILE A 87 -15.17 -3.48 -10.51
C ILE A 87 -14.00 -3.40 -11.50
N PHE A 88 -13.32 -2.25 -11.58
CA PHE A 88 -12.16 -2.09 -12.47
C PHE A 88 -10.85 -2.55 -11.86
N PHE A 89 -10.80 -2.77 -10.54
CA PHE A 89 -9.60 -3.26 -9.89
C PHE A 89 -9.41 -4.75 -10.16
N LYS A 90 -8.20 -5.11 -10.59
CA LYS A 90 -7.76 -6.49 -10.73
C LYS A 90 -6.55 -6.69 -9.84
N THR A 91 -6.60 -7.69 -8.97
CA THR A 91 -5.48 -8.07 -8.11
C THR A 91 -4.88 -9.37 -8.60
N TYR A 92 -3.56 -9.39 -8.76
CA TYR A 92 -2.80 -10.59 -9.09
C TYR A 92 -1.96 -10.94 -7.86
N LEU A 93 -2.10 -12.16 -7.35
CA LEU A 93 -1.46 -12.62 -6.12
C LEU A 93 -0.58 -13.84 -6.39
N GLY A 94 0.45 -14.01 -5.57
CA GLY A 94 1.35 -15.16 -5.60
C GLY A 94 1.99 -15.37 -6.98
N LYS A 95 1.89 -16.60 -7.50
CA LYS A 95 2.51 -17.02 -8.77
C LYS A 95 1.97 -16.29 -10.00
N ASN A 96 0.75 -15.74 -9.92
CA ASN A 96 0.13 -15.02 -11.03
C ASN A 96 0.58 -13.55 -11.10
N ALA A 97 1.23 -13.03 -10.06
CA ALA A 97 1.75 -11.67 -10.05
C ALA A 97 3.03 -11.56 -10.87
N LYS A 98 3.01 -10.73 -11.91
CA LYS A 98 4.25 -10.31 -12.59
C LYS A 98 4.92 -9.24 -11.74
N LEU A 99 6.10 -9.56 -11.22
CA LEU A 99 6.87 -8.66 -10.39
C LEU A 99 8.10 -8.15 -11.14
N TRP A 100 8.47 -6.91 -10.83
CA TRP A 100 9.68 -6.26 -11.28
C TRP A 100 10.46 -5.73 -10.09
N LYS A 101 11.78 -5.77 -10.16
CA LYS A 101 12.69 -5.27 -9.11
C LYS A 101 13.61 -4.21 -9.70
N CYS A 102 13.76 -3.10 -8.98
CA CYS A 102 14.72 -2.07 -9.35
C CYS A 102 16.15 -2.52 -9.07
N ASN A 103 17.03 -2.38 -10.04
CA ASN A 103 18.45 -2.71 -9.91
C ASN A 103 19.22 -1.76 -8.97
N LYS A 104 18.72 -0.54 -8.73
CA LYS A 104 19.39 0.48 -7.90
C LYS A 104 18.85 0.56 -6.47
N CYS A 105 17.53 0.74 -6.31
CA CYS A 105 16.92 0.91 -4.99
C CYS A 105 16.29 -0.37 -4.42
N GLY A 106 16.28 -1.47 -5.19
CA GLY A 106 15.71 -2.75 -4.76
C GLY A 106 14.18 -2.81 -4.67
N LYS A 107 13.46 -1.71 -4.98
CA LYS A 107 11.99 -1.67 -4.93
C LYS A 107 11.38 -2.75 -5.82
N VAL A 108 10.49 -3.55 -5.24
CA VAL A 108 9.68 -4.55 -5.94
C VAL A 108 8.30 -3.98 -6.24
N THR A 109 7.80 -4.17 -7.46
CA THR A 109 6.49 -3.64 -7.89
C THR A 109 5.83 -4.50 -8.95
N GLN A 110 4.50 -4.44 -9.03
CA GLN A 110 3.68 -5.02 -10.10
C GLN A 110 3.46 -4.07 -11.27
N PHE A 111 4.06 -2.88 -11.25
CA PHE A 111 3.91 -1.84 -12.27
C PHE A 111 5.26 -1.52 -12.91
N ASN A 112 5.31 -1.52 -14.24
CA ASN A 112 6.50 -1.17 -15.00
C ASN A 112 6.05 -0.38 -16.23
N ILE A 113 6.63 0.80 -16.36
CA ILE A 113 6.46 1.66 -17.51
C ILE A 113 7.86 1.91 -18.06
N ARG A 114 8.14 1.37 -19.25
CA ARG A 114 9.43 1.52 -19.96
C ARG A 114 10.65 1.16 -19.10
N ASN A 115 10.57 0.13 -18.27
CA ASN A 115 11.63 -0.33 -17.35
C ASN A 115 12.13 0.76 -16.39
N ASN A 116 11.36 1.81 -16.12
CA ASN A 116 11.78 2.89 -15.22
C ASN A 116 11.32 2.65 -13.79
N CYS A 117 12.21 2.84 -12.81
CA CYS A 117 11.81 2.82 -11.41
C CYS A 117 10.84 3.95 -11.08
N ILE A 118 9.71 3.60 -10.43
CA ILE A 118 8.67 4.53 -9.96
C ILE A 118 8.98 5.16 -8.60
N GLN A 119 10.13 4.86 -7.99
CA GLN A 119 10.54 5.47 -6.74
C GLN A 119 11.05 6.90 -7.01
N ILE A 120 10.50 7.88 -6.30
CA ILE A 120 10.94 9.28 -6.38
C ILE A 120 12.41 9.37 -5.97
N GLY A 121 13.21 10.06 -6.78
CA GLY A 121 14.65 10.22 -6.57
C GLY A 121 15.51 9.01 -6.99
N CYS A 122 14.90 7.93 -7.51
CA CYS A 122 15.63 6.81 -8.08
C CYS A 122 15.59 6.89 -9.61
N ASP A 123 16.74 6.73 -10.24
CA ASP A 123 17.03 6.67 -11.69
C ASP A 123 17.32 5.24 -12.17
N GLY A 124 17.16 4.23 -11.31
CA GLY A 124 17.37 2.82 -11.66
C GLY A 124 16.31 2.27 -12.60
N ASN A 125 16.62 1.09 -13.15
CA ASN A 125 15.75 0.35 -14.08
C ASN A 125 15.08 -0.84 -13.39
N LEU A 126 13.88 -1.17 -13.86
CA LEU A 126 13.08 -2.29 -13.42
C LEU A 126 13.35 -3.51 -14.30
N ASP A 127 13.89 -4.56 -13.67
CA ASP A 127 14.11 -5.85 -14.30
C ASP A 127 13.04 -6.85 -13.87
N ARG A 128 12.75 -7.83 -14.72
CA ARG A 128 11.77 -8.87 -14.39
C ARG A 128 12.27 -9.70 -13.20
N LEU A 129 11.46 -9.76 -12.15
CA LEU A 129 11.78 -10.56 -10.97
C LEU A 129 11.32 -12.00 -11.20
N ASN A 130 12.25 -12.93 -11.11
CA ASN A 130 11.93 -14.35 -10.92
C ASN A 130 11.64 -14.58 -9.44
N SER A 131 10.36 -14.75 -9.10
CA SER A 131 9.94 -14.93 -7.71
C SER A 131 10.46 -16.24 -7.10
N GLU A 132 10.62 -17.30 -7.89
CA GLU A 132 11.11 -18.58 -7.39
C GLU A 132 12.57 -18.45 -6.97
N GLU A 133 13.40 -17.91 -7.87
CA GLU A 133 14.81 -17.64 -7.60
C GLU A 133 15.00 -16.68 -6.41
N PHE A 134 14.22 -15.60 -6.38
CA PHE A 134 14.28 -14.61 -5.32
C PHE A 134 13.91 -15.17 -3.94
N CYS A 135 12.99 -16.13 -3.90
CA CYS A 135 12.52 -16.74 -2.67
C CYS A 135 13.38 -17.92 -2.19
N LEU A 136 14.17 -18.57 -3.06
CA LEU A 136 14.97 -19.76 -2.72
C LEU A 136 15.86 -19.55 -1.50
N ASN A 137 16.54 -18.40 -1.42
CA ASN A 137 17.47 -18.06 -0.34
C ASN A 137 16.90 -17.04 0.66
N ASN A 138 15.59 -16.80 0.63
CA ASN A 138 14.96 -15.83 1.52
C ASN A 138 14.42 -16.55 2.76
N TYR A 139 15.01 -16.26 3.93
CA TYR A 139 14.61 -16.86 5.20
C TYR A 139 13.11 -16.73 5.48
N TYR A 140 12.52 -15.56 5.22
CA TYR A 140 11.08 -15.35 5.44
C TYR A 140 10.25 -16.17 4.45
N ALA A 141 10.63 -16.22 3.18
CA ALA A 141 9.93 -17.04 2.19
C ALA A 141 9.98 -18.53 2.55
N MET A 142 11.14 -19.01 3.01
CA MET A 142 11.27 -20.37 3.54
C MET A 142 10.38 -20.60 4.77
N LEU A 143 10.35 -19.65 5.70
CA LEU A 143 9.51 -19.72 6.90
C LEU A 143 8.02 -19.80 6.53
N TYR A 144 7.54 -18.95 5.62
CA TYR A 144 6.15 -18.96 5.13
C TYR A 144 5.79 -20.20 4.33
N ASN A 145 6.74 -20.82 3.64
CA ASN A 145 6.55 -22.11 2.97
C ASN A 145 6.64 -23.31 3.92
N SER A 146 7.22 -23.13 5.11
CA SER A 146 7.37 -24.19 6.09
C SER A 146 6.07 -24.41 6.87
N LYS A 147 5.83 -25.64 7.31
CA LYS A 147 4.75 -25.96 8.27
C LYS A 147 5.01 -25.42 9.69
N LYS A 148 6.11 -24.68 9.90
CA LYS A 148 6.51 -24.18 11.23
C LYS A 148 5.76 -22.92 11.65
N ILE A 149 5.10 -22.23 10.72
CA ILE A 149 4.22 -21.10 11.08
C ILE A 149 2.86 -21.67 11.48
N SER A 150 2.63 -21.76 12.78
CA SER A 150 1.30 -21.89 13.37
C SER A 150 0.85 -20.53 13.91
N PRO A 151 -0.45 -20.17 13.82
CA PRO A 151 -0.97 -19.02 14.54
C PRO A 151 -0.63 -19.17 16.02
N LEU A 152 -0.11 -18.10 16.63
CA LEU A 152 0.26 -18.09 18.04
C LEU A 152 -0.96 -17.62 18.85
N PHE A 153 -1.65 -18.55 19.49
CA PHE A 153 -2.74 -18.25 20.40
C PHE A 153 -2.16 -17.97 21.79
N ILE A 154 -2.32 -16.72 22.23
CA ILE A 154 -1.91 -16.27 23.56
C ILE A 154 -3.15 -15.92 24.37
N LYS A 155 -3.19 -16.38 25.62
CA LYS A 155 -4.19 -15.95 26.61
C LYS A 155 -3.52 -15.40 27.86
N GLU A 156 -4.16 -14.41 28.46
CA GLU A 156 -3.76 -13.87 29.76
C GLU A 156 -4.25 -14.82 30.87
N HIS A 157 -3.44 -14.96 31.93
CA HIS A 157 -3.77 -15.76 33.10
C HIS A 157 -3.41 -14.98 34.39
N THR A 158 -4.31 -14.09 34.80
CA THR A 158 -4.21 -13.30 36.04
C THR A 158 -5.14 -13.82 37.14
N ALA A 159 -4.90 -13.38 38.37
CA ALA A 159 -5.78 -13.64 39.52
C ALA A 159 -7.22 -13.09 39.36
N GLN A 160 -7.45 -12.22 38.37
CA GLN A 160 -8.75 -11.61 38.10
C GLN A 160 -9.66 -12.47 37.22
N LEU A 161 -9.12 -13.52 36.59
CA LEU A 161 -9.93 -14.47 35.83
C LEU A 161 -10.76 -15.35 36.75
N ALA A 162 -11.99 -15.64 36.32
CA ALA A 162 -12.83 -16.60 37.02
C ALA A 162 -12.14 -17.97 37.03
N LYS A 163 -12.24 -18.70 38.16
CA LYS A 163 -11.59 -20.01 38.34
C LYS A 163 -11.89 -21.01 37.22
N LYS A 164 -13.10 -20.95 36.64
CA LYS A 164 -13.53 -21.81 35.55
C LYS A 164 -12.75 -21.52 34.25
N ASP A 165 -12.56 -20.25 33.93
CA ASP A 165 -11.87 -19.81 32.71
C ASP A 165 -10.36 -20.06 32.81
N ALA A 166 -9.78 -19.85 34.00
CA ALA A 166 -8.39 -20.18 34.27
C ALA A 166 -8.08 -21.68 34.05
N LEU A 167 -8.96 -22.56 34.53
CA LEU A 167 -8.83 -24.01 34.35
C LEU A 167 -8.99 -24.42 32.87
N ASP A 168 -9.94 -23.82 32.17
CA ASP A 168 -10.17 -24.05 30.74
C ASP A 168 -8.95 -23.63 29.90
N TYR A 169 -8.37 -22.46 30.19
CA TYR A 169 -7.14 -21.99 29.53
C TYR A 169 -5.93 -22.87 29.84
N GLN A 170 -5.80 -23.39 31.06
CA GLN A 170 -4.76 -24.37 31.38
C GLN A 170 -4.94 -25.67 30.59
N GLN A 171 -6.16 -26.21 30.50
CA GLN A 171 -6.44 -27.41 29.71
C GLN A 171 -6.16 -27.19 28.22
N GLN A 172 -6.52 -26.03 27.67
CA GLN A 172 -6.22 -25.67 26.29
C GLN A 172 -4.73 -25.49 26.04
N PHE A 173 -3.96 -24.98 27.01
CA PHE A 173 -2.50 -24.91 26.94
C PHE A 173 -1.87 -26.31 26.91
N ILE A 174 -2.31 -27.22 27.79
CA ILE A 174 -1.84 -28.62 27.82
C ILE A 174 -2.15 -29.35 26.50
N ARG A 175 -3.34 -29.12 25.93
CA ARG A 175 -3.75 -29.66 24.62
C ARG A 175 -3.04 -29.02 23.43
N LYS A 176 -2.23 -27.97 23.67
CA LYS A 176 -1.53 -27.15 22.66
C LYS A 176 -2.47 -26.33 21.76
N ASP A 177 -3.71 -26.13 22.20
CA ASP A 177 -4.67 -25.23 21.57
C ASP A 177 -4.32 -23.75 21.86
N ILE A 178 -3.73 -23.48 23.04
CA ILE A 178 -3.06 -22.22 23.39
C ILE A 178 -1.55 -22.45 23.34
N ASN A 179 -0.81 -21.57 22.67
CA ASN A 179 0.64 -21.72 22.48
C ASN A 179 1.46 -21.02 23.57
N ALA A 180 0.89 -20.01 24.22
CA ALA A 180 1.54 -19.31 25.32
C ALA A 180 0.50 -18.71 26.29
N LEU A 181 0.83 -18.74 27.59
CA LEU A 181 0.07 -18.08 28.63
C LEU A 181 0.90 -16.94 29.21
N SER A 182 0.31 -15.74 29.27
CA SER A 182 0.91 -14.59 29.94
C SER A 182 0.39 -14.50 31.37
N CYS A 183 1.21 -14.92 32.34
CA CYS A 183 0.81 -15.07 33.75
C CYS A 183 1.46 -14.00 34.64
N SER A 184 0.80 -13.67 35.77
CA SER A 184 1.44 -12.98 36.91
C SER A 184 2.06 -14.00 37.88
N THR A 185 2.48 -13.58 39.09
CA THR A 185 3.07 -14.45 40.14
C THR A 185 2.18 -15.63 40.58
N THR A 186 0.94 -15.71 40.09
CA THR A 186 0.00 -16.80 40.35
C THR A 186 0.45 -18.17 39.82
N PHE A 187 1.42 -18.20 38.91
CA PHE A 187 2.03 -19.45 38.43
C PHE A 187 3.27 -19.89 39.22
N GLU A 188 3.82 -19.03 40.10
CA GLU A 188 5.03 -19.37 40.87
C GLU A 188 4.76 -20.32 42.05
N MET A 189 3.50 -20.45 42.50
CA MET A 189 3.12 -21.22 43.69
C MET A 189 2.26 -22.46 43.40
N GLY A 190 2.71 -23.30 42.46
CA GLY A 190 2.24 -24.69 42.38
C GLY A 190 1.14 -24.98 41.36
N VAL A 191 1.27 -24.46 40.14
CA VAL A 191 0.52 -24.99 38.99
C VAL A 191 1.46 -25.87 38.17
N ASP A 192 1.23 -27.18 38.21
CA ASP A 192 1.93 -28.15 37.35
C ASP A 192 1.23 -28.21 35.99
N VAL A 193 1.91 -27.71 34.96
CA VAL A 193 1.41 -27.64 33.58
C VAL A 193 2.10 -28.64 32.64
N GLY A 194 2.96 -29.53 33.17
CA GLY A 194 3.66 -30.57 32.41
C GLY A 194 4.96 -30.12 31.77
#